data_AF-A0AA36IJ29-F1
#
_entry.id   AF-A0AA36IJ29-F1
#
_cell.length_a   1.000
_cell.length_b   1.000
_cell.length_c   1.000
_cell.angle_alpha   90.00
_cell.angle_beta   90.00
_cell.angle_gamma   90.00
#
_symmetry.space_group_name_H-M   'P 1'
#
loop_
_entity.id
_entity.type
_entity.pdbx_description
1 polymer ?
#
loop_
_entity_poly.entity_id
_entity_poly.type
_entity_poly.pdbx_seq_one_letter_code
_entity_poly.pdbx_strand_id
1 'polypeptide(L)'
;SEQCFPFYRTVPCDAMRGLLLAWCALLVGGARPSMQANSLNADTRPNAFRCPNNELARTALQKLGLESDKLPEDLCTHPSVGCEDCRVVRLELKAWLNGTMEAFQAVDSVSPFTALRRLSLKGSALSGDLRSLVNLTALEVMDLSGTAVSGNITSLSGLRKLISLQLKKTQVEGDVGSLSPLTALRWLTLAKSGVSGDVQSLATLTALE
;
A
#
# COMPACT_ATOMS: atom_id res chain seq x y z
N SER A 1 33.23 -32.48 -24.05
CA SER A 1 34.04 -31.25 -23.98
C SER A 1 33.32 -30.16 -24.73
N GLU A 2 33.60 -28.89 -24.41
CA GLU A 2 32.95 -27.63 -24.86
C GLU A 2 31.74 -27.22 -23.99
N GLN A 3 31.95 -26.52 -22.87
CA GLN A 3 32.30 -25.09 -22.64
C GLN A 3 31.23 -24.08 -23.08
N CYS A 4 30.96 -23.14 -22.19
CA CYS A 4 29.77 -22.29 -22.12
C CYS A 4 29.96 -20.85 -22.64
N PHE A 5 28.79 -20.24 -22.96
CA PHE A 5 28.37 -18.81 -22.84
C PHE A 5 28.72 -17.81 -23.98
N PRO A 6 27.97 -16.68 -24.15
CA PRO A 6 26.61 -16.32 -23.65
C PRO A 6 25.68 -15.57 -24.65
N PHE A 7 24.34 -15.73 -24.55
CA PHE A 7 23.34 -14.66 -24.31
C PHE A 7 21.89 -15.21 -24.40
N TYR A 8 21.14 -15.04 -23.30
CA TYR A 8 19.70 -15.31 -23.05
C TYR A 8 19.11 -16.73 -23.22
N ARG A 9 19.09 -17.46 -22.09
CA ARG A 9 17.96 -18.33 -21.65
C ARG A 9 16.80 -17.39 -21.23
N THR A 10 15.51 -17.68 -21.38
CA THR A 10 14.73 -18.83 -20.91
C THR A 10 13.35 -18.86 -21.61
N VAL A 11 13.01 -19.93 -22.33
CA VAL A 11 11.62 -20.30 -22.60
C VAL A 11 11.37 -21.60 -21.80
N PRO A 12 10.45 -21.62 -20.82
CA PRO A 12 10.13 -22.85 -20.10
C PRO A 12 9.43 -23.88 -20.99
N CYS A 13 9.86 -25.14 -20.86
CA CYS A 13 9.25 -26.31 -21.49
C CYS A 13 7.85 -26.59 -20.94
N ASP A 14 6.81 -26.08 -21.59
CA ASP A 14 5.45 -26.69 -21.53
C ASP A 14 4.67 -26.57 -22.85
N ALA A 15 5.29 -26.05 -23.91
CA ALA A 15 4.69 -25.94 -25.23
C ALA A 15 5.15 -27.06 -26.17
N MET A 16 4.90 -28.33 -25.83
CA MET A 16 5.03 -29.44 -26.81
C MET A 16 4.30 -30.74 -26.39
N ARG A 17 3.09 -30.64 -25.84
CA ARG A 17 2.19 -31.79 -25.64
C ARG A 17 0.78 -31.45 -26.13
N GLY A 18 0.60 -31.30 -27.43
CA GLY A 18 -0.72 -31.00 -28.00
C GLY A 18 -0.89 -31.25 -29.50
N LEU A 19 0.04 -31.94 -30.16
CA LEU A 19 0.01 -32.08 -31.64
C LEU A 19 0.15 -33.52 -32.14
N LEU A 20 -0.28 -34.53 -31.37
CA LEU A 20 -0.20 -35.94 -31.82
C LEU A 20 -1.41 -36.83 -31.47
N LEU A 21 -2.61 -36.28 -31.19
CA LEU A 21 -3.83 -37.11 -30.98
C LEU A 21 -5.08 -36.56 -31.69
N ALA A 22 -4.94 -36.09 -32.92
CA ALA A 22 -6.09 -35.64 -33.74
C ALA A 22 -6.23 -36.40 -35.08
N TRP A 23 -5.73 -37.64 -35.18
CA TRP A 23 -5.79 -38.44 -36.41
C TRP A 23 -6.22 -39.91 -36.20
N CYS A 24 -7.05 -40.21 -35.20
CA CYS A 24 -7.59 -41.57 -34.99
C CYS A 24 -9.08 -41.59 -34.55
N ALA A 25 -9.96 -40.82 -35.19
CA ALA A 25 -11.40 -40.85 -34.87
C ALA A 25 -12.31 -40.78 -36.11
N LEU A 26 -12.04 -41.58 -37.15
CA LEU A 26 -12.93 -41.69 -38.32
C LEU A 26 -13.24 -43.13 -38.79
N LEU A 27 -12.98 -44.16 -37.98
CA LEU A 27 -13.41 -45.52 -38.29
C LEU A 27 -13.81 -46.26 -37.02
N VAL A 28 -15.10 -46.20 -36.70
CA VAL A 28 -15.98 -47.23 -36.10
C VAL A 28 -17.11 -46.47 -35.40
N GLY A 29 -18.33 -46.64 -35.93
CA GLY A 29 -19.53 -46.04 -35.39
C GLY A 29 -19.83 -46.51 -33.97
N GLY A 30 -20.31 -45.59 -33.13
CA GLY A 30 -20.76 -45.91 -31.79
C GLY A 30 -21.28 -44.68 -31.04
N ALA A 31 -22.60 -44.64 -30.86
CA ALA A 31 -23.37 -43.96 -29.82
C ALA A 31 -23.03 -42.51 -29.41
N ARG A 32 -24.00 -41.61 -29.61
CA ARG A 32 -24.09 -40.30 -28.95
C ARG A 32 -24.22 -40.48 -27.43
N PRO A 33 -23.44 -39.78 -26.60
CA PRO A 33 -23.87 -39.42 -25.25
C PRO A 33 -24.47 -38.01 -25.28
N SER A 34 -25.71 -37.90 -24.81
CA SER A 34 -26.29 -36.64 -24.36
C SER A 34 -25.56 -36.20 -23.09
N MET A 35 -24.64 -35.25 -23.21
CA MET A 35 -24.13 -34.49 -22.07
C MET A 35 -24.66 -33.07 -22.15
N GLN A 36 -25.42 -32.69 -21.13
CA GLN A 36 -25.80 -31.32 -20.85
C GLN A 36 -24.53 -30.46 -20.83
N ALA A 37 -24.48 -29.48 -21.72
CA ALA A 37 -23.43 -28.46 -21.72
C ALA A 37 -23.64 -27.56 -20.50
N ASN A 38 -23.03 -27.93 -19.37
CA ASN A 38 -22.77 -26.96 -18.31
C ASN A 38 -21.72 -25.98 -18.85
N SER A 39 -22.09 -24.71 -18.91
CA SER A 39 -21.23 -23.61 -19.36
C SER A 39 -20.06 -23.43 -18.41
N LEU A 40 -18.96 -24.14 -18.65
CA LEU A 40 -17.64 -23.78 -18.15
C LEU A 40 -17.12 -22.63 -19.02
N ASN A 41 -17.56 -21.40 -18.71
CA ASN A 41 -16.78 -20.22 -19.07
C ASN A 41 -15.54 -20.22 -18.19
N ALA A 42 -14.54 -20.99 -18.61
CA ALA A 42 -13.19 -20.89 -18.09
C ALA A 42 -12.58 -19.59 -18.62
N ASP A 43 -12.57 -18.57 -17.77
CA ASP A 43 -11.73 -17.38 -17.91
C ASP A 43 -10.28 -17.82 -18.18
N THR A 44 -9.90 -17.82 -19.46
CA THR A 44 -8.53 -18.08 -19.90
C THR A 44 -7.84 -16.74 -20.10
N ARG A 45 -7.49 -16.10 -18.98
CA ARG A 45 -6.40 -15.13 -18.92
C ARG A 45 -5.31 -15.70 -18.02
N PRO A 46 -4.03 -15.70 -18.45
CA PRO A 46 -2.96 -16.34 -17.72
C PRO A 46 -2.79 -15.64 -16.37
N ASN A 47 -2.86 -16.41 -15.29
CA ASN A 47 -2.56 -16.07 -13.88
C ASN A 47 -2.16 -14.60 -13.65
N ALA A 48 -3.15 -13.71 -13.63
CA ALA A 48 -2.95 -12.42 -12.98
C ALA A 48 -2.66 -12.74 -11.51
N PHE A 49 -1.51 -12.32 -11.00
CA PHE A 49 -1.20 -12.36 -9.57
C PHE A 49 -2.31 -11.62 -8.81
N ARG A 50 -3.40 -12.32 -8.46
CA ARG A 50 -4.50 -11.76 -7.70
C ARG A 50 -4.04 -11.69 -6.25
N CYS A 51 -3.75 -10.48 -5.79
CA CYS A 51 -3.36 -10.27 -4.41
C CYS A 51 -4.53 -10.61 -3.46
N PRO A 52 -4.36 -11.58 -2.54
CA PRO A 52 -5.44 -12.04 -1.67
C PRO A 52 -5.85 -11.00 -0.61
N ASN A 53 -5.00 -9.99 -0.34
CA ASN A 53 -5.26 -8.94 0.65
C ASN A 53 -6.16 -7.80 0.15
N ASN A 54 -6.79 -7.95 -1.02
CA ASN A 54 -7.54 -6.86 -1.66
C ASN A 54 -8.79 -6.44 -0.87
N GLU A 55 -9.41 -7.30 -0.06
CA GLU A 55 -10.64 -6.94 0.66
C GLU A 55 -10.39 -6.00 1.85
N LEU A 56 -9.39 -6.31 2.68
CA LEU A 56 -8.99 -5.47 3.81
C LEU A 56 -8.43 -4.13 3.32
N ALA A 57 -7.61 -4.17 2.28
CA ALA A 57 -7.12 -2.95 1.64
C ALA A 57 -8.24 -2.11 1.03
N ARG A 58 -9.23 -2.75 0.37
CA ARG A 58 -10.39 -2.06 -0.20
C ARG A 58 -11.21 -1.38 0.88
N THR A 59 -11.50 -2.08 1.98
CA THR A 59 -12.26 -1.53 3.11
C THR A 59 -11.55 -0.32 3.73
N ALA A 60 -10.23 -0.41 3.92
CA ALA A 60 -9.43 0.70 4.42
C ALA A 60 -9.44 1.91 3.46
N LEU A 61 -9.29 1.69 2.15
CA LEU A 61 -9.33 2.76 1.15
C LEU A 61 -10.71 3.41 1.05
N GLN A 62 -11.79 2.63 1.18
CA GLN A 62 -13.15 3.14 1.23
C GLN A 62 -13.35 4.06 2.44
N LYS A 63 -12.84 3.67 3.61
CA LYS A 63 -12.86 4.54 4.82
C LYS A 63 -12.02 5.80 4.67
N LEU A 64 -11.01 5.79 3.79
CA LEU A 64 -10.23 6.96 3.41
C LEU A 64 -10.90 7.80 2.29
N GLY A 65 -12.13 7.47 1.91
CA GLY A 65 -12.93 8.25 0.96
C GLY A 65 -12.70 7.89 -0.51
N LEU A 66 -12.03 6.78 -0.82
CA LEU A 66 -11.99 6.27 -2.19
C LEU A 66 -13.30 5.55 -2.49
N GLU A 67 -14.08 6.09 -3.43
CA GLU A 67 -15.34 5.49 -3.85
C GLU A 67 -15.13 4.07 -4.40
N SER A 68 -16.04 3.16 -4.08
CA SER A 68 -15.91 1.73 -4.36
C SER A 68 -15.89 1.40 -5.86
N ASP A 69 -16.61 2.18 -6.66
CA ASP A 69 -16.70 2.11 -8.12
C ASP A 69 -15.43 2.59 -8.83
N LYS A 70 -14.60 3.38 -8.14
CA LYS A 70 -13.30 3.87 -8.65
C LYS A 70 -12.12 2.97 -8.28
N LEU A 71 -12.34 1.93 -7.46
CA LEU A 71 -11.30 1.01 -7.04
C LEU A 71 -11.19 -0.17 -8.03
N PRO A 72 -10.01 -0.42 -8.62
CA PRO A 72 -9.80 -1.58 -9.48
C PRO A 72 -9.94 -2.91 -8.71
N GLU A 73 -10.17 -4.00 -9.43
CA GLU A 73 -10.16 -5.36 -8.83
C GLU A 73 -8.83 -5.64 -8.13
N ASP A 74 -7.72 -5.27 -8.78
CA ASP A 74 -6.38 -5.26 -8.22
C ASP A 74 -5.99 -3.86 -7.75
N LEU A 75 -6.03 -3.64 -6.44
CA LEU A 75 -5.70 -2.36 -5.83
C LEU A 75 -4.25 -1.95 -6.07
N CYS A 76 -3.36 -2.89 -6.34
CA CYS A 76 -1.96 -2.61 -6.64
C CYS A 76 -1.78 -1.91 -8.01
N THR A 77 -2.83 -1.90 -8.83
CA THR A 77 -2.87 -1.11 -10.08
C THR A 77 -3.33 0.33 -9.87
N HIS A 78 -3.88 0.65 -8.69
CA HIS A 78 -4.35 2.01 -8.40
C HIS A 78 -3.15 2.96 -8.24
N PRO A 79 -3.10 4.13 -8.91
CA PRO A 79 -1.91 5.01 -8.92
C PRO A 79 -1.43 5.43 -7.52
N SER A 80 -2.38 5.61 -6.59
CA SER A 80 -2.10 5.99 -5.21
C SER A 80 -1.65 4.84 -4.31
N VAL A 81 -1.70 3.59 -4.78
CA VAL A 81 -1.35 2.40 -4.00
C VAL A 81 -0.12 1.75 -4.63
N GLY A 82 0.92 1.53 -3.83
CA GLY A 82 2.08 0.75 -4.24
C GLY A 82 2.14 -0.53 -3.44
N CYS A 83 2.35 -1.64 -4.14
CA CYS A 83 2.46 -2.96 -3.53
C CYS A 83 3.83 -3.59 -3.77
N GLU A 84 4.26 -4.38 -2.81
CA GLU A 84 5.42 -5.27 -2.88
C GLU A 84 4.99 -6.61 -2.28
N ASP A 85 5.15 -7.71 -3.02
CA ASP A 85 4.69 -9.05 -2.61
C ASP A 85 3.25 -9.07 -2.06
N CYS A 86 2.31 -8.41 -2.76
CA CYS A 86 0.91 -8.28 -2.36
C CYS A 86 0.67 -7.64 -0.97
N ARG A 87 1.61 -6.81 -0.52
CA ARG A 87 1.46 -5.94 0.65
C ARG A 87 1.51 -4.49 0.22
N VAL A 88 0.62 -3.67 0.77
CA VAL A 88 0.61 -2.22 0.52
C VAL A 88 1.82 -1.61 1.25
N VAL A 89 2.79 -1.13 0.47
CA VAL A 89 4.01 -0.47 0.98
C VAL A 89 3.99 1.03 0.77
N ARG A 90 3.11 1.53 -0.11
CA ARG A 90 2.94 2.96 -0.38
C ARG A 90 1.47 3.28 -0.50
N LEU A 91 1.05 4.33 0.19
CA LEU A 91 -0.27 4.92 0.07
C LEU A 91 -0.15 6.44 -0.01
N GLU A 92 -0.46 7.00 -1.17
CA GLU A 92 -0.31 8.42 -1.46
C GLU A 92 -1.60 8.95 -2.07
N LEU A 93 -2.48 9.45 -1.20
CA LEU A 93 -3.71 10.08 -1.61
C LEU A 93 -3.43 11.58 -1.83
N LYS A 94 -3.79 12.07 -3.02
CA LYS A 94 -3.77 13.50 -3.29
C LYS A 94 -5.06 14.09 -2.74
N ALA A 95 -4.95 15.13 -1.92
CA ALA A 95 -6.10 15.88 -1.44
C ALA A 95 -6.98 16.44 -2.57
N TRP A 96 -8.27 16.50 -2.23
CA TRP A 96 -9.43 16.97 -3.02
C TRP A 96 -9.97 15.97 -4.04
N LEU A 97 -10.56 14.88 -3.53
CA LEU A 97 -11.68 14.25 -4.21
C LEU A 97 -12.96 15.00 -3.78
N ASN A 98 -13.46 15.85 -4.66
CA ASN A 98 -14.81 16.45 -4.71
C ASN A 98 -15.60 16.59 -3.39
N GLY A 99 -15.42 17.72 -2.70
CA GLY A 99 -16.54 18.63 -2.45
C GLY A 99 -17.66 18.24 -1.49
N THR A 100 -17.59 17.16 -0.70
CA THR A 100 -18.59 16.92 0.36
C THR A 100 -17.98 17.01 1.75
N MET A 101 -18.54 17.91 2.57
CA MET A 101 -18.22 18.14 3.99
C MET A 101 -18.68 16.99 4.90
N GLU A 102 -18.86 15.76 4.40
CA GLU A 102 -19.77 14.81 5.06
C GLU A 102 -19.13 13.77 5.99
N ALA A 103 -17.81 13.58 6.03
CA ALA A 103 -17.17 12.86 7.12
C ALA A 103 -15.67 13.14 7.20
N PHE A 104 -15.16 13.37 8.41
CA PHE A 104 -13.72 13.21 8.64
C PHE A 104 -13.38 11.73 8.49
N GLN A 105 -12.48 11.41 7.55
CA GLN A 105 -11.92 10.07 7.48
C GLN A 105 -11.02 9.84 8.70
N ALA A 106 -10.96 8.62 9.21
CA ALA A 106 -10.15 8.31 10.37
C ALA A 106 -8.78 7.76 9.94
N VAL A 107 -7.70 8.33 10.50
CA VAL A 107 -6.32 7.90 10.27
C VAL A 107 -6.07 6.46 10.72
N ASP A 108 -6.91 5.91 11.61
CA ASP A 108 -6.87 4.50 12.03
C ASP A 108 -7.08 3.52 10.87
N SER A 109 -7.68 3.97 9.76
CA SER A 109 -7.98 3.15 8.59
C SER A 109 -6.71 2.67 7.88
N VAL A 110 -5.55 3.28 8.14
CA VAL A 110 -4.25 2.80 7.61
C VAL A 110 -3.54 1.80 8.53
N SER A 111 -4.01 1.61 9.77
CA SER A 111 -3.42 0.68 10.73
C SER A 111 -3.26 -0.77 10.24
N PRO A 112 -4.11 -1.32 9.34
CA PRO A 112 -3.92 -2.67 8.85
C PRO A 112 -2.72 -2.84 7.92
N PHE A 113 -2.19 -1.76 7.34
CA PHE A 113 -1.10 -1.81 6.37
C PHE A 113 0.27 -1.77 7.05
N THR A 114 0.58 -2.79 7.85
CA THR A 114 1.81 -2.86 8.66
C THR A 114 3.11 -2.84 7.85
N ALA A 115 3.05 -3.15 6.55
CA ALA A 115 4.17 -3.06 5.62
C ALA A 115 4.36 -1.66 5.00
N LEU A 116 3.54 -0.67 5.36
CA LEU A 116 3.65 0.70 4.82
C LEU A 116 5.04 1.27 5.11
N ARG A 117 5.66 1.75 4.04
CA ARG A 117 6.92 2.50 4.04
C ARG A 117 6.68 3.97 3.71
N ARG A 118 5.68 4.27 2.87
CA ARG A 118 5.34 5.64 2.47
C ARG A 118 3.86 5.91 2.66
N LEU A 119 3.53 6.91 3.47
CA LEU A 119 2.17 7.38 3.71
C LEU A 119 2.10 8.88 3.45
N SER A 120 1.28 9.28 2.48
CA SER A 120 0.92 10.69 2.26
C SER A 120 -0.58 10.82 2.16
N LEU A 121 -1.17 11.53 3.12
CA LEU A 121 -2.59 11.88 3.15
C LEU A 121 -2.78 13.41 3.25
N LYS A 122 -1.74 14.16 2.90
CA LYS A 122 -1.67 15.61 2.96
C LYS A 122 -2.91 16.28 2.38
N GLY A 123 -3.49 17.21 3.16
CA GLY A 123 -4.62 18.06 2.77
C GLY A 123 -5.97 17.34 2.72
N SER A 124 -6.04 16.08 3.14
CA SER A 124 -7.29 15.31 3.20
C SER A 124 -8.11 15.72 4.42
N ALA A 125 -9.42 15.48 4.39
CA ALA A 125 -10.31 15.64 5.54
C ALA A 125 -10.12 14.49 6.56
N LEU A 126 -8.88 14.24 6.96
CA LEU A 126 -8.50 13.15 7.87
C LEU A 126 -8.43 13.67 9.30
N SER A 127 -8.98 12.94 10.26
CA SER A 127 -8.86 13.17 11.71
C SER A 127 -8.47 11.88 12.44
N GLY A 128 -8.33 11.96 13.76
CA GLY A 128 -7.97 10.83 14.62
C GLY A 128 -6.58 10.99 15.23
N ASP A 129 -6.21 10.02 16.08
CA ASP A 129 -5.02 10.08 16.93
C ASP A 129 -3.82 9.36 16.29
N LEU A 130 -2.64 9.97 16.35
CA LEU A 130 -1.35 9.37 15.98
C LEU A 130 -1.08 8.01 16.64
N ARG A 131 -1.66 7.71 17.80
CA ARG A 131 -1.57 6.40 18.47
C ARG A 131 -1.99 5.24 17.57
N SER A 132 -2.86 5.48 16.60
CA SER A 132 -3.27 4.45 15.62
C SER A 132 -2.15 4.03 14.66
N LEU A 133 -1.07 4.81 14.56
CA LEU A 133 0.04 4.59 13.62
C LEU A 133 1.25 3.91 14.27
N VAL A 134 1.22 3.63 15.57
CA VAL A 134 2.35 3.10 16.35
C VAL A 134 2.90 1.77 15.81
N ASN A 135 2.04 0.98 15.18
CA ASN A 135 2.39 -0.34 14.64
C ASN A 135 2.97 -0.29 13.23
N LEU A 136 2.97 0.87 12.56
CA LEU A 136 3.49 1.04 11.20
C LEU A 136 5.02 1.21 11.20
N THR A 137 5.71 0.30 11.88
CA THR A 137 7.15 0.35 12.17
C THR A 137 8.05 0.30 10.93
N ALA A 138 7.48 -0.06 9.77
CA ALA A 138 8.16 -0.01 8.47
C ALA A 138 8.19 1.39 7.83
N LEU A 139 7.48 2.39 8.39
CA LEU A 139 7.36 3.71 7.79
C LEU A 139 8.71 4.43 7.68
N GLU A 140 8.98 4.92 6.48
CA GLU A 140 10.12 5.76 6.10
C GLU A 140 9.67 7.20 5.81
N VAL A 141 8.47 7.38 5.25
CA VAL A 141 7.94 8.70 4.90
C VAL A 141 6.50 8.81 5.39
N MET A 142 6.24 9.87 6.16
CA MET A 142 4.91 10.23 6.63
C MET A 142 4.62 11.71 6.35
N ASP A 143 3.60 11.98 5.56
CA ASP A 143 3.07 13.33 5.34
C ASP A 143 1.56 13.38 5.64
N LEU A 144 1.22 14.00 6.76
CA LEU A 144 -0.15 14.25 7.22
C LEU A 144 -0.45 15.75 7.23
N SER A 145 0.32 16.55 6.50
CA SER A 145 0.23 18.01 6.58
C SER A 145 -1.15 18.52 6.13
N GLY A 146 -1.70 19.50 6.83
CA GLY A 146 -2.99 20.08 6.50
C GLY A 146 -4.17 19.13 6.72
N THR A 147 -4.06 18.22 7.68
CA THR A 147 -5.16 17.35 8.14
C THR A 147 -5.58 17.76 9.56
N ALA A 148 -6.69 17.20 10.06
CA ALA A 148 -7.17 17.37 11.43
C ALA A 148 -6.67 16.25 12.37
N VAL A 149 -5.58 15.56 12.00
CA VAL A 149 -4.95 14.55 12.87
C VAL A 149 -4.42 15.21 14.14
N SER A 150 -4.65 14.55 15.28
CA SER A 150 -4.32 15.01 16.62
C SER A 150 -3.56 13.92 17.40
N GLY A 151 -3.38 14.13 18.70
CA GLY A 151 -2.66 13.20 19.59
C GLY A 151 -1.22 13.65 19.84
N ASN A 152 -0.53 12.86 20.67
CA ASN A 152 0.80 13.22 21.15
C ASN A 152 1.90 12.64 20.23
N ILE A 153 2.85 13.47 19.84
CA ILE A 153 3.99 13.13 18.99
C ILE A 153 4.87 12.00 19.56
N THR A 154 4.85 11.78 20.88
CA THR A 154 5.54 10.63 21.51
C THR A 154 5.09 9.27 20.94
N SER A 155 3.88 9.18 20.39
CA SER A 155 3.38 7.98 19.71
C SER A 155 4.26 7.57 18.53
N LEU A 156 5.00 8.51 17.92
CA LEU A 156 5.85 8.23 16.76
C LEU A 156 7.27 7.77 17.15
N SER A 157 7.63 7.79 18.44
CA SER A 157 8.98 7.45 18.92
C SER A 157 9.46 6.03 18.56
N GLY A 158 8.53 5.11 18.32
CA GLY A 158 8.81 3.74 17.88
C GLY A 158 9.09 3.59 16.39
N LEU A 159 8.79 4.59 15.56
CA LEU A 159 8.88 4.52 14.09
C LEU A 159 10.31 4.84 13.60
N ARG A 160 11.28 4.08 14.10
CA ARG A 160 12.73 4.35 13.97
C ARG A 160 13.26 4.37 12.53
N LYS A 161 12.47 3.90 11.55
CA LYS A 161 12.79 3.95 10.13
C LYS A 161 12.38 5.25 9.45
N LEU A 162 11.70 6.16 10.14
CA LEU A 162 11.27 7.44 9.57
C LEU A 162 12.48 8.27 9.12
N ILE A 163 12.45 8.65 7.85
CA ILE A 163 13.38 9.52 7.17
C ILE A 163 12.73 10.90 6.97
N SER A 164 11.42 10.94 6.71
CA SER A 164 10.67 12.18 6.52
C SER A 164 9.41 12.18 7.38
N LEU A 165 9.24 13.21 8.21
CA LEU A 165 8.04 13.45 9.02
C LEU A 165 7.49 14.85 8.77
N GLN A 166 6.30 14.93 8.16
CA GLN A 166 5.62 16.18 7.87
C GLN A 166 4.26 16.24 8.56
N LEU A 167 4.16 17.12 9.56
CA LEU A 167 2.97 17.35 10.38
C LEU A 167 2.56 18.84 10.37
N LYS A 168 2.92 19.57 9.31
CA LYS A 168 2.60 20.99 9.18
C LYS A 168 1.09 21.21 9.15
N LYS A 169 0.57 22.19 9.89
CA LYS A 169 -0.88 22.47 9.97
C LYS A 169 -1.68 21.21 10.39
N THR A 170 -1.31 20.62 11.54
CA THR A 170 -2.07 19.53 12.18
C THR A 170 -2.44 19.93 13.61
N GLN A 171 -3.20 19.10 14.31
CA GLN A 171 -3.55 19.28 15.73
C GLN A 171 -2.66 18.40 16.64
N VAL A 172 -1.53 17.90 16.12
CA VAL A 172 -0.57 17.11 16.88
C VAL A 172 0.11 17.98 17.92
N GLU A 173 0.26 17.46 19.13
CA GLU A 173 0.88 18.14 20.27
C GLU A 173 1.97 17.29 20.93
N GLY A 174 2.57 17.80 22.00
CA GLY A 174 3.58 17.10 22.80
C GLY A 174 4.99 17.66 22.65
N ASP A 175 5.95 16.95 23.22
CA ASP A 175 7.35 17.37 23.29
C ASP A 175 8.16 16.83 22.10
N VAL A 176 8.81 17.73 21.37
CA VAL A 176 9.68 17.46 20.23
C VAL A 176 10.83 16.50 20.55
N GLY A 177 11.32 16.49 21.80
CA GLY A 177 12.35 15.57 22.27
C GLY A 177 11.96 14.10 22.20
N SER A 178 10.66 13.80 22.11
CA SER A 178 10.17 12.45 21.85
C SER A 178 10.60 11.88 20.49
N LEU A 179 11.06 12.73 19.56
CA LEU A 179 11.59 12.33 18.27
C LEU A 179 13.08 11.95 18.30
N SER A 180 13.80 12.16 19.41
CA SER A 180 15.23 11.81 19.54
C SER A 180 15.58 10.34 19.21
N PRO A 181 14.69 9.33 19.35
CA PRO A 181 15.00 7.97 18.92
C PRO A 181 14.98 7.76 17.39
N LEU A 182 14.47 8.71 16.61
CA LEU A 182 14.32 8.62 15.15
C LEU A 182 15.61 9.01 14.43
N THR A 183 16.69 8.29 14.69
CA THR A 183 18.04 8.64 14.22
C THR A 183 18.22 8.63 12.70
N ALA A 184 17.28 8.04 11.95
CA ALA A 184 17.24 8.07 10.49
C ALA A 184 16.54 9.31 9.91
N LEU A 185 15.96 10.16 10.77
CA LEU A 185 15.15 11.30 10.34
C LEU A 185 16.03 12.38 9.70
N ARG A 186 15.65 12.78 8.49
CA ARG A 186 16.34 13.79 7.68
C ARG A 186 15.49 15.03 7.47
N TRP A 187 14.18 14.87 7.31
CA TRP A 187 13.27 15.98 7.05
C TRP A 187 12.15 16.03 8.09
N LEU A 188 12.04 17.16 8.78
CA LEU A 188 11.04 17.40 9.82
C LEU A 188 10.32 18.72 9.59
N THR A 189 9.00 18.70 9.51
CA THR A 189 8.19 19.93 9.56
C THR A 189 7.05 19.81 10.55
N LEU A 190 7.07 20.72 11.54
CA LEU A 190 6.09 20.80 12.63
C LEU A 190 5.38 22.16 12.65
N ALA A 191 5.60 23.00 11.63
CA ALA A 191 5.07 24.36 11.61
C ALA A 191 3.54 24.37 11.68
N LYS A 192 2.96 25.20 12.56
CA LYS A 192 1.51 25.26 12.79
C LYS A 192 0.93 23.92 13.30
N SER A 193 1.70 23.16 14.07
CA SER A 193 1.19 22.11 14.97
C SER A 193 1.20 22.64 16.42
N GLY A 194 0.73 21.83 17.36
CA GLY A 194 0.85 22.08 18.81
C GLY A 194 2.11 21.48 19.45
N VAL A 195 3.06 21.00 18.65
CA VAL A 195 4.31 20.42 19.15
C VAL A 195 5.21 21.53 19.71
N SER A 196 5.74 21.31 20.90
CA SER A 196 6.59 22.25 21.64
C SER A 196 7.79 21.50 22.24
N GLY A 197 8.55 22.14 23.14
CA GLY A 197 9.72 21.53 23.79
C GLY A 197 11.05 22.13 23.33
N ASP A 198 12.13 21.60 23.88
CA ASP A 198 13.49 22.08 23.61
C ASP A 198 14.08 21.41 22.35
N VAL A 199 14.43 22.24 21.37
CA VAL A 199 15.08 21.83 20.12
C VAL A 199 16.43 21.16 20.39
N GLN A 200 17.12 21.46 21.50
CA GLN A 200 18.36 20.77 21.88
C GLN A 200 18.16 19.26 22.05
N SER A 201 16.94 18.81 22.35
CA SER A 201 16.60 17.38 22.41
C SER A 201 16.79 16.67 21.06
N LEU A 202 16.77 17.41 19.95
CA LEU A 202 17.01 16.90 18.61
C LEU A 202 18.50 16.87 18.21
N ALA A 203 19.41 17.34 19.06
CA ALA A 203 20.85 17.39 18.74
C ALA A 203 21.45 16.01 18.43
N THR A 204 20.79 14.92 18.86
CA THR A 204 21.18 13.54 18.55
C THR A 204 20.85 13.11 17.12
N LEU A 205 19.95 13.83 16.43
CA LEU A 205 19.53 13.55 15.06
C LEU A 205 20.52 14.13 14.05
N THR A 206 21.71 13.53 13.99
CA THR A 206 22.82 14.00 13.13
C THR A 206 22.54 13.99 11.63
N ALA A 207 21.50 13.27 11.18
CA ALA A 207 21.08 13.22 9.78
C ALA A 207 20.03 14.29 9.41
N LEU A 208 19.55 15.08 10.37
CA LEU A 208 18.50 16.09 10.17
C LEU A 208 19.04 17.27 9.36
N GLU A 209 18.35 17.63 8.27
CA GLU A 209 18.67 18.71 7.33
C GLU A 209 17.82 19.97 7.51
#